data_AF-A0A844ZNX7-F1
#
_entry.id   AF-A0A844ZNX7-F1
#
_cell.length_a   1.000
_cell.length_b   1.000
_cell.length_c   1.000
_cell.angle_alpha   90.00
_cell.angle_beta   90.00
_cell.angle_gamma   90.00
#
_symmetry.space_group_name_H-M   'P 1'
#
loop_
_entity.id
_entity.type
_entity.pdbx_description
1 polymer ?
#
loop_
_entity_poly.entity_id
_entity_poly.type
_entity_poly.pdbx_seq_one_letter_code
_entity_poly.pdbx_strand_id
1 'polypeptide(L)'
;MTDCDAEGGQAPHWFSPAAWQAGMRPQDLRNARVVNMWCCAWALAFVGATFLISRLQPTPIMGAVIIAVPLVIGVCTIRSYLRFLHQADELLRKVHLQGLGVGSGAAMAVGSTFLMAAPMGASALWGLTFALAALALSFSFSVLRAARRLNA
;
A
#
# COMPACT_ATOMS: atom_id res chain seq x y z
N MET A 1 26.43 37.01 14.91
CA MET A 1 25.51 37.71 14.00
C MET A 1 26.41 38.21 12.90
N THR A 2 26.69 37.44 11.86
CA THR A 2 25.78 36.88 10.85
C THR A 2 26.54 35.82 10.06
N ASP A 3 25.93 34.66 9.86
CA ASP A 3 26.10 33.85 8.65
C ASP A 3 24.85 32.97 8.52
N CYS A 4 23.74 33.66 8.25
CA CYS A 4 22.63 33.10 7.51
C CYS A 4 22.88 33.47 6.04
N ASP A 5 22.54 32.57 5.13
CA ASP A 5 22.33 32.79 3.70
C ASP A 5 23.46 32.37 2.74
N ALA A 6 23.58 31.06 2.51
CA ALA A 6 24.02 30.53 1.20
C ALA A 6 23.57 29.09 0.89
N GLU A 7 22.53 28.53 1.53
CA GLU A 7 21.98 27.23 1.12
C GLU A 7 20.93 27.42 0.02
N GLY A 8 21.39 27.36 -1.22
CA GLY A 8 20.51 26.99 -2.33
C GLY A 8 19.83 25.68 -1.97
N GLY A 9 18.50 25.67 -1.94
CA GLY A 9 17.65 24.61 -1.38
C GLY A 9 17.83 23.23 -2.02
N GLN A 10 18.94 22.57 -1.72
CA GLN A 10 19.08 21.13 -1.80
C GLN A 10 18.45 20.57 -0.53
N ALA A 11 17.33 19.85 -0.71
CA ALA A 11 16.76 19.06 0.37
C ALA A 11 17.89 18.24 1.02
N PRO A 12 17.92 18.13 2.37
CA PRO A 12 18.98 17.41 3.05
C PRO A 12 19.17 16.03 2.43
N HIS A 13 20.40 15.60 2.19
CA HIS A 13 20.69 14.35 1.47
C HIS A 13 20.01 13.12 2.13
N TRP A 14 19.81 13.15 3.46
CA TRP A 14 19.04 12.15 4.23
C TRP A 14 17.53 12.16 3.96
N PHE A 15 17.00 13.17 3.26
CA PHE A 15 15.62 13.23 2.75
C PHE A 15 15.50 12.73 1.31
N SER A 16 16.61 12.43 0.62
CA SER A 16 16.56 11.89 -0.74
C SER A 16 16.17 10.40 -0.69
N PRO A 17 15.11 9.96 -1.39
CA PRO A 17 14.73 8.54 -1.45
C PRO A 17 15.87 7.63 -1.96
N ALA A 18 16.79 8.20 -2.74
CA ALA A 18 17.98 7.53 -3.25
C ALA A 18 19.01 7.23 -2.15
N ALA A 19 19.24 8.14 -1.19
CA ALA A 19 20.16 7.90 -0.07
C ALA A 19 19.69 6.80 0.88
N TRP A 20 18.36 6.67 1.10
CA TRP A 20 17.79 5.55 1.86
C TRP A 20 17.98 4.21 1.17
N GLN A 21 17.96 4.19 -0.16
CA GLN A 21 18.06 2.97 -0.97
C GLN A 21 19.51 2.51 -1.17
N ALA A 22 20.46 3.45 -1.20
CA ALA A 22 21.89 3.16 -1.33
C ALA A 22 22.46 2.35 -0.14
N GLY A 23 21.81 2.39 1.03
CA GLY A 23 22.20 1.62 2.22
C GLY A 23 21.43 0.31 2.44
N MET A 24 20.43 -0.03 1.60
CA MET A 24 19.63 -1.23 1.80
C MET A 24 20.34 -2.48 1.30
N ARG A 25 20.23 -3.57 2.05
CA ARG A 25 20.75 -4.87 1.60
C ARG A 25 19.95 -5.32 0.37
N PRO A 26 20.57 -6.00 -0.60
CA PRO A 26 19.85 -6.54 -1.77
C PRO A 26 18.76 -7.54 -1.38
N GLN A 27 18.86 -8.15 -0.19
CA GLN A 27 17.83 -9.02 0.38
C GLN A 27 16.55 -8.25 0.74
N ASP A 28 16.69 -7.04 1.30
CA ASP A 28 15.55 -6.19 1.69
C ASP A 28 14.79 -5.70 0.46
N LEU A 29 15.52 -5.32 -0.59
CA LEU A 29 14.94 -4.93 -1.88
C LEU A 29 14.14 -6.07 -2.51
N ARG A 30 14.65 -7.30 -2.45
CA ARG A 30 13.94 -8.47 -2.99
C ARG A 30 12.67 -8.77 -2.20
N ASN A 31 12.73 -8.73 -0.88
CA ASN A 31 11.55 -8.96 -0.05
C ASN A 31 10.51 -7.86 -0.20
N ALA A 32 10.93 -6.59 -0.28
CA ALA A 32 10.03 -5.48 -0.54
C ALA A 32 9.29 -5.65 -1.87
N ARG A 33 9.97 -6.14 -2.93
CA ARG A 33 9.32 -6.47 -4.22
C ARG A 33 8.29 -7.59 -4.08
N VAL A 34 8.59 -8.65 -3.31
CA VAL A 34 7.66 -9.76 -3.08
C VAL A 34 6.41 -9.29 -2.35
N VAL A 35 6.57 -8.52 -1.26
CA VAL A 35 5.45 -7.90 -0.54
C VAL A 35 4.64 -7.02 -1.48
N ASN A 36 5.30 -6.20 -2.30
CA ASN A 36 4.64 -5.32 -3.24
C ASN A 36 3.82 -6.09 -4.29
N MET A 37 4.35 -7.20 -4.80
CA MET A 37 3.64 -8.07 -5.73
C MET A 37 2.39 -8.67 -5.10
N TRP A 38 2.46 -9.12 -3.84
CA TRP A 38 1.31 -9.60 -3.08
C TRP A 38 0.28 -8.49 -2.81
N CYS A 39 0.72 -7.26 -2.51
CA CYS A 39 -0.16 -6.10 -2.38
C CYS A 39 -0.90 -5.79 -3.70
N CYS A 40 -0.22 -5.81 -4.84
CA CYS A 40 -0.84 -5.65 -6.15
C CYS A 40 -1.85 -6.77 -6.45
N ALA A 41 -1.46 -8.02 -6.21
CA ALA A 41 -2.35 -9.17 -6.40
C ALA A 41 -3.61 -9.06 -5.54
N TRP A 42 -3.45 -8.65 -4.28
CA TRP A 42 -4.56 -8.39 -3.38
C TRP A 42 -5.48 -7.27 -3.87
N ALA A 43 -4.91 -6.14 -4.28
CA ALA A 43 -5.69 -5.00 -4.78
C ALA A 43 -6.50 -5.38 -6.03
N LEU A 44 -5.90 -6.12 -6.97
CA LEU A 44 -6.57 -6.62 -8.17
C LEU A 44 -7.68 -7.62 -7.82
N ALA A 45 -7.43 -8.54 -6.89
CA ALA A 45 -8.43 -9.49 -6.42
C ALA A 45 -9.61 -8.78 -5.75
N PHE A 46 -9.35 -7.73 -4.97
CA PHE A 46 -10.38 -6.95 -4.29
C PHE A 46 -11.25 -6.18 -5.28
N VAL A 47 -10.63 -5.47 -6.23
CA VAL A 47 -11.37 -4.76 -7.30
C VAL A 47 -12.16 -5.73 -8.17
N GLY A 48 -11.57 -6.86 -8.54
CA GLY A 48 -12.23 -7.91 -9.31
C GLY A 48 -13.43 -8.49 -8.58
N ALA A 49 -13.29 -8.80 -7.29
CA ALA A 49 -14.38 -9.29 -6.45
C ALA A 49 -15.52 -8.27 -6.36
N THR A 50 -15.22 -6.99 -6.11
CA THR A 50 -16.24 -5.92 -6.07
C THR A 50 -16.97 -5.80 -7.41
N PHE A 51 -16.22 -5.80 -8.53
CA PHE A 51 -16.81 -5.72 -9.87
C PHE A 51 -17.75 -6.91 -10.14
N LEU A 52 -17.30 -8.13 -9.82
CA LEU A 52 -18.06 -9.35 -10.05
C LEU A 52 -19.34 -9.40 -9.22
N ILE A 53 -19.28 -9.00 -7.94
CA ILE A 53 -20.45 -8.89 -7.06
C ILE A 53 -21.43 -7.83 -7.59
N SER A 54 -20.93 -6.67 -8.03
CA SER A 54 -21.78 -5.59 -8.54
C SER A 54 -22.50 -5.94 -9.84
N ARG A 55 -21.91 -6.81 -10.68
CA ARG A 55 -22.43 -7.15 -12.02
C ARG A 55 -23.32 -8.38 -12.02
N LEU A 56 -22.93 -9.44 -11.29
CA LEU A 56 -23.62 -10.73 -11.37
C LEU A 56 -24.71 -10.92 -10.31
N GLN A 57 -24.77 -10.07 -9.26
CA GLN A 57 -25.64 -10.29 -8.10
C GLN A 57 -25.68 -11.76 -7.66
N PRO A 58 -24.51 -12.33 -7.32
CA PRO A 58 -24.35 -13.76 -7.14
C PRO A 58 -25.24 -14.32 -6.03
N THR A 59 -25.58 -15.61 -6.13
CA THR A 59 -26.19 -16.36 -5.02
C THR A 59 -25.28 -16.31 -3.78
N PRO A 60 -25.82 -16.46 -2.56
CA PRO A 60 -25.04 -16.32 -1.32
C PRO A 60 -23.81 -17.23 -1.27
N ILE A 61 -23.90 -18.44 -1.85
CA ILE A 61 -22.79 -19.40 -1.93
C ILE A 61 -21.69 -18.88 -2.88
N MET A 62 -22.04 -18.39 -4.07
CA MET A 62 -21.06 -17.77 -4.98
C MET A 62 -20.45 -16.50 -4.37
N GLY A 63 -21.25 -15.68 -3.70
CA GLY A 63 -20.78 -14.49 -3.00
C GLY A 63 -19.72 -14.83 -1.95
N ALA A 64 -19.94 -15.88 -1.15
CA ALA A 64 -18.97 -16.34 -0.17
C ALA A 64 -17.64 -16.78 -0.82
N VAL A 65 -17.68 -17.50 -1.94
CA VAL A 65 -16.48 -17.91 -2.69
C VAL A 65 -15.74 -16.69 -3.24
N ILE A 66 -16.46 -15.71 -3.80
CA ILE A 66 -15.86 -14.50 -4.37
C ILE A 66 -15.18 -13.66 -3.28
N ILE A 67 -15.76 -13.57 -2.09
CA ILE A 67 -15.18 -12.85 -0.93
C ILE A 67 -13.99 -13.62 -0.33
N ALA A 68 -14.01 -14.95 -0.38
CA ALA A 68 -12.92 -15.77 0.15
C ALA A 68 -11.59 -15.55 -0.60
N VAL A 69 -11.63 -15.28 -1.91
CA VAL A 69 -10.43 -15.08 -2.74
C VAL A 69 -9.56 -13.90 -2.25
N PRO A 70 -10.05 -12.65 -2.15
CA PRO A 70 -9.25 -11.54 -1.64
C PRO A 70 -8.88 -11.72 -0.16
N LEU A 71 -9.67 -12.47 0.63
CA LEU A 71 -9.34 -12.77 2.01
C LEU A 71 -8.11 -13.68 2.11
N VAL A 72 -8.08 -14.78 1.36
CA VAL A 72 -6.93 -15.70 1.32
C VAL A 72 -5.68 -14.98 0.82
N ILE A 73 -5.79 -14.20 -0.25
CA ILE A 73 -4.66 -13.41 -0.77
C ILE A 73 -4.19 -12.40 0.28
N GLY A 74 -5.13 -11.76 1.00
CA GLY A 74 -4.80 -10.81 2.07
C GLY A 74 -4.00 -11.46 3.20
N VAL A 75 -4.38 -12.66 3.62
CA VAL A 75 -3.63 -13.45 4.61
C VAL A 75 -2.23 -13.78 4.10
N CYS A 76 -2.07 -14.17 2.82
CA CYS A 76 -0.76 -14.39 2.21
C CYS A 76 0.10 -13.12 2.21
N THR A 77 -0.50 -11.97 1.87
CA THR A 77 0.17 -10.65 1.90
C THR A 77 0.67 -10.33 3.31
N ILE A 78 -0.19 -10.45 4.34
CA ILE A 78 0.20 -10.22 5.74
C ILE A 78 1.35 -11.15 6.14
N ARG A 79 1.27 -12.43 5.81
CA ARG A 79 2.31 -13.40 6.17
C ARG A 79 3.65 -13.07 5.49
N SER A 80 3.62 -12.64 4.23
CA SER A 80 4.81 -12.18 3.51
C SER A 80 5.40 -10.91 4.12
N TYR A 81 4.54 -9.98 4.56
CA TYR A 81 4.92 -8.73 5.17
C TYR A 81 5.53 -8.93 6.57
N LEU A 82 4.96 -9.81 7.39
CA LEU A 82 5.53 -10.19 8.67
C LEU A 82 6.91 -10.84 8.51
N ARG A 83 7.08 -11.69 7.49
CA ARG A 83 8.40 -12.27 7.18
C ARG A 83 9.41 -11.19 6.79
N PHE A 84 8.99 -10.20 6.00
CA PHE A 84 9.83 -9.06 5.67
C PHE A 84 10.21 -8.24 6.91
N LEU A 85 9.26 -7.91 7.79
CA LEU A 85 9.52 -7.15 9.01
C LEU A 85 10.47 -7.87 9.98
N HIS A 86 10.46 -9.20 10.03
CA HIS A 86 11.41 -9.98 10.83
C HIS A 86 12.82 -10.01 10.25
N GLN A 87 12.97 -9.84 8.94
CA GLN A 87 14.27 -9.86 8.27
C GLN A 87 14.85 -8.46 8.07
N ALA A 88 14.02 -7.43 8.18
CA ALA A 88 14.40 -6.03 8.05
C ALA A 88 15.19 -5.54 9.28
N ASP A 89 16.19 -4.70 9.03
CA ASP A 89 16.90 -3.96 10.06
C ASP A 89 15.94 -3.02 10.85
N GLU A 90 16.27 -2.69 12.09
CA GLU A 90 15.37 -1.94 13.00
C GLU A 90 14.90 -0.61 12.42
N LEU A 91 15.78 0.13 11.74
CA LEU A 91 15.43 1.40 11.10
C LEU A 91 14.40 1.20 9.99
N LEU A 92 14.60 0.21 9.12
CA LEU A 92 13.70 -0.09 8.01
C LEU A 92 12.34 -0.60 8.51
N ARG A 93 12.35 -1.40 9.57
CA ARG A 93 11.15 -1.88 10.27
C ARG A 93 10.34 -0.71 10.85
N LYS A 94 10.99 0.25 11.51
CA LYS A 94 10.32 1.45 12.07
C LYS A 94 9.67 2.29 10.98
N VAL A 95 10.37 2.56 9.89
CA VAL A 95 9.84 3.33 8.74
C VAL A 95 8.61 2.62 8.15
N HIS A 96 8.67 1.31 7.95
CA HIS A 96 7.54 0.55 7.43
C HIS A 96 6.34 0.55 8.38
N LEU A 97 6.55 0.40 9.69
CA LEU A 97 5.48 0.46 10.69
C LEU A 97 4.86 1.86 10.78
N GLN A 98 5.66 2.93 10.71
CA GLN A 98 5.16 4.31 10.65
C GLN A 98 4.35 4.56 9.39
N GLY A 99 4.86 4.14 8.23
CA GLY A 99 4.15 4.23 6.95
C GLY A 99 2.84 3.46 6.96
N LEU A 100 2.81 2.26 7.57
CA LEU A 100 1.60 1.47 7.73
C LEU A 100 0.60 2.14 8.67
N GLY A 101 1.07 2.75 9.77
CA GLY A 101 0.23 3.54 10.67
C GLY A 101 -0.48 4.68 9.96
N VAL A 102 0.28 5.52 9.22
CA VAL A 102 -0.28 6.62 8.44
C VAL A 102 -1.23 6.12 7.36
N GLY A 103 -0.84 5.07 6.62
CA GLY A 103 -1.68 4.49 5.57
C GLY A 103 -2.99 3.90 6.11
N SER A 104 -2.95 3.20 7.24
CA SER A 104 -4.14 2.65 7.88
C SER A 104 -5.10 3.75 8.37
N GLY A 105 -4.57 4.82 8.96
CA GLY A 105 -5.37 5.97 9.37
C GLY A 105 -6.05 6.66 8.19
N ALA A 106 -5.31 6.87 7.09
CA ALA A 106 -5.88 7.44 5.86
C ALA A 106 -6.98 6.55 5.26
N ALA A 107 -6.75 5.23 5.19
CA ALA A 107 -7.74 4.27 4.69
C ALA A 107 -9.01 4.26 5.57
N MET A 108 -8.85 4.30 6.89
CA MET A 108 -9.95 4.35 7.85
C MET A 108 -10.76 5.65 7.69
N ALA A 109 -10.09 6.80 7.57
CA ALA A 109 -10.75 8.09 7.35
C ALA A 109 -11.59 8.07 6.07
N VAL A 110 -11.00 7.70 4.94
CA VAL A 110 -11.71 7.69 3.65
C VAL A 110 -12.83 6.64 3.63
N GLY A 111 -12.57 5.42 4.10
CA GLY A 111 -13.55 4.34 4.11
C GLY A 111 -14.76 4.65 4.99
N SER A 112 -14.54 5.23 6.18
CA SER A 112 -15.63 5.62 7.08
C SER A 112 -16.45 6.79 6.51
N THR A 113 -15.82 7.79 5.87
CA THR A 113 -16.54 8.88 5.20
C THR A 113 -17.44 8.34 4.08
N PHE A 114 -16.98 7.38 3.28
CA PHE A 114 -17.80 6.79 2.21
C PHE A 114 -18.98 5.95 2.72
N LEU A 115 -18.82 5.28 3.87
CA LEU A 115 -19.93 4.61 4.55
C LEU A 115 -21.00 5.63 5.00
N MET A 116 -20.58 6.78 5.53
CA MET A 116 -21.50 7.86 5.92
C MET A 116 -22.15 8.55 4.72
N ALA A 117 -21.51 8.55 3.55
CA ALA A 117 -22.06 9.09 2.31
C ALA A 117 -23.09 8.15 1.64
N ALA A 118 -23.21 6.90 2.10
CA ALA A 118 -24.11 5.90 1.51
C ALA A 118 -25.58 6.34 1.44
N PRO A 119 -26.18 6.97 2.48
CA PRO A 119 -27.54 7.48 2.43
C PRO A 119 -27.74 8.63 1.43
N MET A 120 -26.66 9.28 1.00
CA MET A 120 -26.69 10.40 0.03
C MET A 120 -26.63 9.91 -1.43
N GLY A 121 -26.78 8.60 -1.67
CA GLY A 121 -26.71 7.99 -2.99
C GLY A 121 -25.30 7.60 -3.44
N ALA A 122 -24.28 7.81 -2.61
CA ALA A 122 -22.94 7.31 -2.90
C ALA A 122 -22.88 5.79 -2.72
N SER A 123 -22.24 5.08 -3.64
CA SER A 123 -22.08 3.63 -3.50
C SER A 123 -20.95 3.30 -2.52
N ALA A 124 -21.33 2.93 -1.29
CA ALA A 124 -20.38 2.57 -0.22
C ALA A 124 -19.36 1.50 -0.65
N LEU A 125 -19.82 0.54 -1.47
CA LEU A 125 -18.98 -0.52 -2.03
C LEU A 125 -17.84 0.01 -2.90
N TRP A 126 -18.13 0.94 -3.81
CA TRP A 126 -17.13 1.51 -4.71
C TRP A 126 -16.24 2.51 -3.99
N GLY A 127 -16.79 3.31 -3.08
CA GLY A 127 -16.02 4.23 -2.25
C GLY A 127 -14.92 3.53 -1.44
N LEU A 128 -15.29 2.46 -0.75
CA LEU A 128 -14.36 1.66 0.05
C LEU A 128 -13.36 0.91 -0.83
N THR A 129 -13.80 0.41 -1.99
CA THR A 129 -12.91 -0.25 -2.96
C THR A 129 -11.88 0.72 -3.52
N PHE A 130 -12.28 1.94 -3.91
CA PHE A 130 -11.35 2.95 -4.42
C PHE A 130 -10.38 3.43 -3.34
N ALA A 131 -10.83 3.61 -2.10
CA ALA A 131 -9.97 3.99 -0.99
C ALA A 131 -8.86 2.95 -0.75
N LEU A 132 -9.23 1.67 -0.65
CA LEU A 132 -8.28 0.58 -0.41
C LEU A 132 -7.39 0.31 -1.62
N ALA A 133 -7.93 0.38 -2.84
CA ALA A 133 -7.15 0.23 -4.07
C ALA A 133 -6.17 1.39 -4.27
N ALA A 134 -6.59 2.63 -4.04
CA ALA A 134 -5.71 3.80 -4.11
C ALA A 134 -4.58 3.70 -3.09
N LEU A 135 -4.86 3.24 -1.87
CA LEU A 135 -3.83 3.02 -0.86
C LEU A 135 -2.79 1.98 -1.32
N ALA A 136 -3.25 0.81 -1.76
CA ALA A 136 -2.40 -0.28 -2.21
C ALA A 136 -1.59 0.10 -3.46
N LEU A 137 -2.22 0.78 -4.42
CA LEU A 137 -1.57 1.20 -5.67
C LEU A 137 -0.61 2.37 -5.46
N SER A 138 -0.90 3.32 -4.56
CA SER A 138 0.01 4.43 -4.25
C SER A 138 1.32 3.95 -3.64
N PHE A 139 1.24 2.97 -2.74
CA PHE A 139 2.41 2.30 -2.19
C PHE A 139 3.18 1.56 -3.29
N SER A 140 2.46 0.82 -4.13
CA SER A 140 3.06 0.02 -5.21
C SER A 140 3.73 0.86 -6.29
N PHE A 141 3.13 2.00 -6.64
CA PHE A 141 3.67 2.95 -7.60
C PHE A 141 4.94 3.62 -7.08
N SER A 142 4.98 3.97 -5.79
CA SER A 142 6.15 4.57 -5.15
C SER A 142 7.36 3.63 -5.19
N VAL A 143 7.16 2.33 -4.97
CA VAL A 143 8.21 1.30 -5.03
C VAL A 143 8.67 1.04 -6.47
N LEU A 144 7.76 1.03 -7.45
CA LEU A 144 8.11 0.89 -8.87
C LEU A 144 8.94 2.07 -9.39
N ARG A 145 8.58 3.31 -8.98
CA ARG A 145 9.32 4.51 -9.36
C ARG A 145 10.72 4.53 -8.74
N ALA A 146 10.88 4.01 -7.53
CA ALA A 146 12.16 3.78 -6.90
C ALA A 146 13.00 2.74 -7.65
N ALA A 147 12.42 1.58 -8.00
CA ALA A 147 13.13 0.51 -8.69
C ALA A 147 13.64 0.90 -10.09
N ARG A 148 12.91 1.76 -10.83
CA ARG A 148 13.35 2.24 -12.15
C ARG A 148 14.55 3.19 -12.11
N ARG A 149 14.76 3.90 -10.99
CA ARG A 149 15.89 4.82 -10.81
C ARG A 149 17.22 4.09 -10.53
N LEU A 150 17.17 2.80 -10.20
CA LEU A 150 18.38 1.98 -9.94
C LEU A 150 18.89 1.27 -11.20
N ASN A 151 18.07 1.19 -12.25
CA ASN A 151 18.41 0.55 -13.52
C ASN A 151 18.69 1.57 -14.65
N ALA A 152 18.71 2.87 -14.32
CA ALA A 152 18.99 3.98 -15.24
C ALA A 152 20.24 4.70 -14.74
#